data_AF-A0A101CTK9-F1
#
_entry.id   AF-A0A101CTK9-F1
#
_cell.length_a   1.000
_cell.length_b   1.000
_cell.length_c   1.000
_cell.angle_alpha   90.00
_cell.angle_beta   90.00
_cell.angle_gamma   90.00
#
_symmetry.space_group_name_H-M   'P 1'
#
loop_
_entity.id
_entity.type
_entity.pdbx_description
1 polymer ?
#
loop_
_entity_poly.entity_id
_entity_poly.type
_entity_poly.pdbx_seq_one_letter_code
_entity_poly.pdbx_strand_id
1 'polypeptide(L)'
;MNIIQLFSLLDLKRDQVLEFGTEDYIRIEKKINFEKKINPEIDSKTSENLIFALKEYKEEFFFVMSNSICLNFFAQNKFSKEYFSNYNLTVSDEKIKEFIALFLADDLVSFFSFKLSKGWFHYLEELNFLLDLKRYFPEEIIYKMGVLLYSKLDFAISQLSVSTTSDFSNIVYIKYSTFYDLLSHFATIELDRKIVGLLDLVAKHYKRGTNIIFFRSVVKSMASYNAFIENISKILIESREILIRPKEKKGDDNEKMHFIIKIILAVVFLLIAFHKLGYY
;
A
#
# COMPACT_ATOMS: atom_id res chain seq x y z
N MET A 1 4.85 11.30 -17.65
CA MET A 1 6.11 11.39 -16.86
C MET A 1 5.92 12.46 -15.80
N ASN A 2 6.47 12.30 -14.59
CA ASN A 2 6.37 13.30 -13.52
C ASN A 2 7.67 14.13 -13.36
N ILE A 3 7.66 15.11 -12.45
CA ILE A 3 8.81 16.01 -12.25
C ILE A 3 10.06 15.30 -11.71
N ILE A 4 9.91 14.22 -10.94
CA ILE A 4 11.02 13.43 -10.38
C ILE A 4 11.69 12.60 -11.48
N GLN A 5 10.88 12.00 -12.36
CA GLN A 5 11.34 11.28 -13.54
C GLN A 5 12.04 12.22 -14.52
N LEU A 6 11.46 13.41 -14.77
CA LEU A 6 12.08 14.41 -15.63
C LEU A 6 13.43 14.88 -15.06
N PHE A 7 13.51 15.18 -13.76
CA PHE A 7 14.77 15.55 -13.13
C PHE A 7 15.85 14.46 -13.29
N SER A 8 15.46 13.20 -13.08
CA SER A 8 16.37 12.05 -13.24
C SER A 8 16.79 11.84 -14.71
N LEU A 9 15.87 12.02 -15.66
CA LEU A 9 16.14 11.95 -17.10
C LEU A 9 17.14 13.01 -17.54
N LEU A 10 17.04 14.21 -16.97
CA LEU A 10 17.95 15.32 -17.25
C LEU A 10 19.33 15.16 -16.59
N ASP A 11 19.60 14.05 -15.87
CA ASP A 11 20.88 13.79 -15.21
C ASP A 11 21.38 15.01 -14.39
N LEU A 12 20.47 15.62 -13.65
CA LEU A 12 20.76 16.78 -12.81
C LEU A 12 21.35 16.33 -11.48
N LYS A 13 22.33 17.09 -10.99
CA LYS A 13 23.01 16.82 -9.72
C LYS A 13 22.10 17.11 -8.54
N ARG A 14 21.66 16.05 -7.85
CA ARG A 14 20.78 16.15 -6.68
C ARG A 14 21.42 16.96 -5.54
N ASP A 15 22.71 16.76 -5.31
CA ASP A 15 23.50 17.45 -4.28
C ASP A 15 23.55 18.98 -4.48
N GLN A 16 23.25 19.47 -5.68
CA GLN A 16 23.25 20.89 -6.02
C GLN A 16 21.86 21.54 -6.02
N VAL A 17 20.78 20.77 -5.76
CA VAL A 17 19.40 21.28 -5.85
C VAL A 17 19.17 22.52 -5.00
N LEU A 18 19.77 22.57 -3.80
CA LEU A 18 19.60 23.70 -2.88
C LEU A 18 20.39 24.96 -3.31
N GLU A 19 21.40 24.77 -4.16
CA GLU A 19 22.37 25.78 -4.60
C GLU A 19 22.04 26.39 -5.96
N PHE A 20 21.07 25.82 -6.70
CA PHE A 20 20.71 26.33 -8.02
C PHE A 20 20.30 27.80 -7.96
N GLY A 21 20.89 28.58 -8.87
CA GLY A 21 20.56 29.98 -9.08
C GLY A 21 19.85 30.23 -10.41
N THR A 22 19.62 31.51 -10.70
CA THR A 22 18.91 31.96 -11.91
C THR A 22 19.52 31.42 -13.20
N GLU A 23 20.85 31.38 -13.30
CA GLU A 23 21.54 30.84 -14.48
C GLU A 23 21.32 29.33 -14.65
N ASP A 24 21.31 28.57 -13.55
CA ASP A 24 21.09 27.13 -13.57
C ASP A 24 19.67 26.82 -14.04
N TYR A 25 18.67 27.56 -13.56
CA TYR A 25 17.30 27.41 -14.03
C TYR A 25 17.16 27.64 -15.54
N ILE A 26 17.83 28.67 -16.09
CA ILE A 26 17.84 28.92 -17.55
C ILE A 26 18.50 27.76 -18.30
N ARG A 27 19.60 27.19 -17.76
CA ARG A 27 20.27 26.03 -18.37
C ARG A 27 19.38 24.78 -18.32
N ILE A 28 18.69 24.55 -17.22
CA ILE A 28 17.74 23.43 -17.05
C ILE A 28 16.55 23.59 -18.01
N GLU A 29 15.95 24.78 -18.12
CA GLU A 29 14.89 25.09 -19.08
C GLU A 29 15.32 24.79 -20.53
N LYS A 30 16.53 25.20 -20.91
CA LYS A 30 17.10 24.89 -22.22
C LYS A 30 17.28 23.39 -22.44
N LYS A 31 17.75 22.66 -21.41
CA LYS A 31 17.92 21.20 -21.47
C LYS A 31 16.58 20.49 -21.63
N ILE A 32 15.56 20.89 -20.88
CA ILE A 32 14.19 20.37 -21.02
C ILE A 32 13.66 20.59 -22.44
N ASN A 33 13.82 21.80 -22.99
CA ASN A 33 13.34 22.11 -24.33
C ASN A 33 14.07 21.31 -25.43
N PHE A 34 15.32 20.93 -25.20
CA PHE A 34 16.04 20.03 -26.09
C PHE A 34 15.49 18.60 -25.99
N GLU A 35 15.37 18.05 -24.78
CA GLU A 35 14.84 16.70 -24.54
C GLU A 35 13.40 16.54 -25.05
N LYS A 36 12.57 17.56 -24.87
CA LYS A 36 11.18 17.57 -25.34
C LYS A 36 11.03 17.39 -26.85
N LYS A 37 12.05 17.76 -27.65
CA LYS A 37 12.03 17.56 -29.11
C LYS A 37 12.18 16.09 -29.51
N ILE A 38 12.82 15.30 -28.65
CA ILE A 38 13.13 13.89 -28.91
C ILE A 38 12.30 12.93 -28.05
N ASN A 39 11.74 13.40 -26.94
CA ASN A 39 10.87 12.62 -26.06
C ASN A 39 9.47 13.27 -25.95
N PRO A 40 8.45 12.69 -26.59
CA PRO A 40 7.09 13.24 -26.57
C PRO A 40 6.37 13.06 -25.21
N GLU A 41 6.92 12.27 -24.29
CA GLU A 41 6.33 12.11 -22.94
C GLU A 41 6.56 13.32 -22.04
N ILE A 42 7.42 14.26 -22.46
CA ILE A 42 7.71 15.50 -21.74
C ILE A 42 6.67 16.56 -22.13
N ASP A 43 5.58 16.62 -21.38
CA ASP A 43 4.57 17.65 -21.60
C ASP A 43 5.01 19.03 -21.04
N SER A 44 4.36 20.10 -21.50
CA SER A 44 4.66 21.47 -21.05
C SER A 44 4.43 21.67 -19.55
N LYS A 45 3.38 21.06 -18.99
CA LYS A 45 3.02 21.22 -17.57
C LYS A 45 4.09 20.59 -16.69
N THR A 46 4.56 19.39 -16.99
CA THR A 46 5.64 18.71 -16.26
C THR A 46 6.93 19.52 -16.32
N SER A 47 7.23 20.12 -17.48
CA SER A 47 8.39 20.99 -17.68
C SER A 47 8.32 22.24 -16.78
N GLU A 48 7.20 22.96 -16.83
CA GLU A 48 6.94 24.16 -16.04
C GLU A 48 6.94 23.84 -14.53
N ASN A 49 6.29 22.74 -14.14
CA ASN A 49 6.21 22.28 -12.76
C ASN A 49 7.58 21.94 -12.18
N LEU A 50 8.47 21.29 -12.95
CA LEU A 50 9.82 21.00 -12.46
C LEU A 50 10.59 22.30 -12.17
N ILE A 51 10.53 23.26 -13.08
CA ILE A 51 11.19 24.56 -12.90
C ILE A 51 10.62 25.31 -11.71
N PHE A 52 9.29 25.31 -11.57
CA PHE A 52 8.61 25.95 -10.45
C PHE A 52 8.98 25.30 -9.12
N ALA A 53 9.00 23.96 -9.07
CA ALA A 53 9.43 23.21 -7.89
C ALA A 53 10.89 23.53 -7.51
N LEU A 54 11.81 23.62 -8.48
CA LEU A 54 13.22 23.93 -8.22
C LEU A 54 13.46 25.38 -7.79
N LYS A 55 12.57 26.32 -8.15
CA LYS A 55 12.64 27.74 -7.77
C LYS A 55 12.04 27.99 -6.40
N GLU A 56 10.81 27.51 -6.17
CA GLU A 56 10.01 27.89 -5.01
C GLU A 56 9.95 26.82 -3.91
N TYR A 57 10.25 25.55 -4.22
CA TYR A 57 10.09 24.42 -3.31
C TYR A 57 11.35 23.53 -3.26
N LYS A 58 12.54 24.13 -3.32
CA LYS A 58 13.81 23.40 -3.45
C LYS A 58 14.10 22.47 -2.27
N GLU A 59 13.69 22.85 -1.06
CA GLU A 59 13.90 22.04 0.14
C GLU A 59 12.99 20.81 0.13
N GLU A 60 11.72 21.00 -0.18
CA GLU A 60 10.72 19.94 -0.30
C GLU A 60 11.06 18.98 -1.45
N PHE A 61 11.48 19.52 -2.60
CA PHE A 61 11.96 18.73 -3.73
C PHE A 61 13.18 17.90 -3.34
N PHE A 62 14.18 18.52 -2.68
CA PHE A 62 15.37 17.83 -2.22
C PHE A 62 15.07 16.74 -1.19
N PHE A 63 14.10 16.97 -0.30
CA PHE A 63 13.61 15.96 0.64
C PHE A 63 13.10 14.71 -0.09
N VAL A 64 12.21 14.90 -1.09
CA VAL A 64 11.65 13.79 -1.89
C VAL A 64 12.75 13.03 -2.63
N MET A 65 13.72 13.74 -3.21
CA MET A 65 14.86 13.15 -3.93
C MET A 65 15.87 12.44 -3.01
N SER A 66 15.89 12.78 -1.73
CA SER A 66 16.82 12.21 -0.74
C SER A 66 16.19 11.06 0.05
N ASN A 67 14.86 10.96 0.07
CA ASN A 67 14.16 9.83 0.66
C ASN A 67 14.13 8.64 -0.31
N SER A 68 14.70 7.50 0.09
CA SER A 68 14.82 6.34 -0.79
C SER A 68 13.50 5.72 -1.22
N ILE A 69 12.47 5.78 -0.37
CA ILE A 69 11.15 5.25 -0.68
C ILE A 69 10.47 6.19 -1.68
N CYS A 70 10.45 7.49 -1.40
CA CYS A 70 9.85 8.48 -2.29
C CYS A 70 10.53 8.51 -3.66
N LEU A 71 11.86 8.59 -3.72
CA LEU A 71 12.59 8.65 -4.98
C LEU A 71 12.33 7.40 -5.81
N ASN A 72 12.50 6.20 -5.25
CA ASN A 72 12.29 4.96 -5.98
C ASN A 72 10.85 4.86 -6.51
N PHE A 73 9.88 5.24 -5.67
CA PHE A 73 8.48 5.21 -6.04
C PHE A 73 8.15 6.20 -7.17
N PHE A 74 8.54 7.47 -7.04
CA PHE A 74 8.19 8.49 -8.05
C PHE A 74 9.02 8.37 -9.33
N ALA A 75 10.29 7.96 -9.24
CA ALA A 75 11.11 7.72 -10.42
C ALA A 75 10.72 6.42 -11.15
N GLN A 76 9.95 5.53 -10.51
CA GLN A 76 9.67 4.18 -11.01
C GLN A 76 10.97 3.40 -11.30
N ASN A 77 11.99 3.61 -10.47
CA ASN A 77 13.32 3.02 -10.63
C ASN A 77 13.84 2.54 -9.26
N LYS A 78 14.75 1.56 -9.25
CA LYS A 78 15.34 1.00 -8.03
C LYS A 78 16.78 1.47 -7.88
N PHE A 79 16.97 2.62 -7.24
CA PHE A 79 18.28 3.13 -6.89
C PHE A 79 18.88 2.33 -5.72
N SER A 80 20.20 2.12 -5.74
CA SER A 80 20.92 1.41 -4.68
C SER A 80 20.98 2.25 -3.40
N LYS A 81 21.22 1.61 -2.23
CA LYS A 81 21.37 2.33 -0.96
C LYS A 81 22.53 3.34 -0.98
N GLU A 82 23.59 3.03 -1.73
CA GLU A 82 24.75 3.91 -1.93
C GLU A 82 24.38 5.23 -2.63
N TYR A 83 23.25 5.26 -3.34
CA TYR A 83 22.71 6.46 -3.97
C TYR A 83 22.15 7.47 -2.95
N PHE A 84 21.96 7.09 -1.69
CA PHE A 84 21.36 7.93 -0.66
C PHE A 84 22.38 8.25 0.43
N SER A 85 22.76 9.53 0.51
CA SER A 85 23.52 10.07 1.63
C SER A 85 22.56 10.60 2.70
N ASN A 86 22.95 10.48 3.98
CA ASN A 86 22.19 11.00 5.11
C ASN A 86 22.28 12.52 5.13
N TYR A 87 21.32 13.18 4.50
CA TYR A 87 21.15 14.63 4.63
C TYR A 87 20.16 14.93 5.75
N ASN A 88 20.60 15.68 6.75
CA ASN A 88 19.74 16.19 7.82
C ASN A 88 18.99 17.43 7.32
N LEU A 89 18.00 17.22 6.46
CA LEU A 89 17.11 18.30 6.03
C LEU A 89 15.91 18.36 6.99
N THR A 90 15.67 19.51 7.60
CA THR A 90 14.54 19.74 8.51
C THR A 90 13.44 20.52 7.79
N VAL A 91 12.62 19.80 7.01
CA VAL A 91 11.42 20.35 6.38
C VAL A 91 10.20 19.82 7.14
N SER A 92 9.26 20.71 7.48
CA SER A 92 8.03 20.34 8.19
C SER A 92 7.14 19.44 7.33
N ASP A 93 6.47 18.48 7.96
CA ASP A 93 5.54 17.55 7.31
C ASP A 93 4.47 18.28 6.46
N GLU A 94 3.96 19.43 6.93
CA GLU A 94 2.96 20.25 6.23
C GLU A 94 3.46 20.77 4.87
N LYS A 95 4.70 21.24 4.80
CA LYS A 95 5.32 21.71 3.56
C LYS A 95 5.51 20.57 2.56
N ILE A 96 5.89 19.39 3.05
CA ILE A 96 6.00 18.20 2.20
C ILE A 96 4.62 17.79 1.66
N LYS A 97 3.57 17.84 2.49
CA LYS A 97 2.19 17.58 2.05
C LYS A 97 1.77 18.54 0.95
N GLU A 98 2.02 19.84 1.12
CA GLU A 98 1.70 20.87 0.12
C GLU A 98 2.45 20.62 -1.19
N PHE A 99 3.76 20.34 -1.11
CA PHE A 99 4.56 19.98 -2.27
C PHE A 99 4.00 18.76 -3.02
N ILE A 100 3.68 17.68 -2.29
CA ILE A 100 3.10 16.48 -2.90
C ILE A 100 1.73 16.79 -3.51
N ALA A 101 0.90 17.61 -2.86
CA ALA A 101 -0.40 18.04 -3.38
C ALA A 101 -0.26 18.77 -4.73
N LEU A 102 0.69 19.70 -4.82
CA LEU A 102 0.89 20.53 -6.01
C LEU A 102 1.48 19.76 -7.19
N PHE A 103 2.45 18.88 -6.92
CA PHE A 103 3.31 18.35 -7.98
C PHE A 103 3.18 16.85 -8.25
N LEU A 104 2.75 16.06 -7.27
CA LEU A 104 2.89 14.61 -7.30
C LEU A 104 1.63 13.83 -6.93
N ALA A 105 0.54 14.50 -6.57
CA ALA A 105 -0.69 13.88 -6.06
C ALA A 105 -1.32 12.88 -7.06
N ASP A 106 -1.46 13.30 -8.32
CA ASP A 106 -2.05 12.47 -9.37
C ASP A 106 -1.18 11.25 -9.67
N ASP A 107 0.13 11.45 -9.79
CA ASP A 107 1.10 10.37 -10.00
C ASP A 107 1.13 9.40 -8.82
N LEU A 108 1.05 9.91 -7.60
CA LEU A 108 1.04 9.12 -6.38
C LEU A 108 -0.14 8.13 -6.37
N VAL A 109 -1.36 8.60 -6.65
CA VAL A 109 -2.55 7.74 -6.76
C VAL A 109 -2.46 6.80 -7.96
N SER A 110 -2.04 7.31 -9.11
CA SER A 110 -1.94 6.54 -10.36
C SER A 110 -0.97 5.37 -10.23
N PHE A 111 0.24 5.63 -9.72
CA PHE A 111 1.26 4.61 -9.52
C PHE A 111 0.87 3.62 -8.43
N PHE A 112 0.23 4.09 -7.35
CA PHE A 112 -0.30 3.22 -6.30
C PHE A 112 -1.33 2.24 -6.87
N SER A 113 -2.32 2.77 -7.61
CA SER A 113 -3.35 1.98 -8.29
C SER A 113 -2.75 0.98 -9.28
N PHE A 114 -1.79 1.41 -10.09
CA PHE A 114 -1.10 0.55 -11.05
C PHE A 114 -0.38 -0.60 -10.36
N LYS A 115 0.44 -0.34 -9.34
CA LYS A 115 1.15 -1.38 -8.58
C LYS A 115 0.19 -2.35 -7.91
N LEU A 116 -0.90 -1.83 -7.33
CA LEU A 116 -1.96 -2.65 -6.72
C LEU A 116 -2.68 -3.53 -7.76
N SER A 117 -2.81 -3.07 -9.01
CA SER A 117 -3.43 -3.83 -10.10
C SER A 117 -2.62 -5.06 -10.52
N LYS A 118 -1.29 -5.00 -10.39
CA LYS A 118 -0.38 -6.10 -10.77
C LYS A 118 -0.42 -7.28 -9.82
N GLY A 119 -0.81 -7.08 -8.56
CA GLY A 119 -1.06 -8.17 -7.60
C GLY A 119 0.19 -9.01 -7.25
N TRP A 120 1.40 -8.52 -7.53
CA TRP A 120 2.66 -9.21 -7.21
C TRP A 120 3.19 -8.79 -5.84
N PHE A 121 3.78 -9.74 -5.13
CA PHE A 121 4.31 -9.54 -3.78
C PHE A 121 5.23 -8.32 -3.66
N HIS A 122 6.25 -8.21 -4.53
CA HIS A 122 7.20 -7.08 -4.52
C HIS A 122 6.51 -5.72 -4.62
N TYR A 123 5.44 -5.61 -5.43
CA TYR A 123 4.71 -4.35 -5.54
C TYR A 123 3.96 -4.02 -4.26
N LEU A 124 3.36 -5.00 -3.59
CA LEU A 124 2.70 -4.78 -2.30
C LEU A 124 3.68 -4.32 -1.23
N GLU A 125 4.91 -4.86 -1.23
CA GLU A 125 5.95 -4.49 -0.26
C GLU A 125 6.40 -3.04 -0.45
N GLU A 126 6.63 -2.62 -1.70
CA GLU A 126 6.93 -1.24 -2.03
C GLU A 126 5.81 -0.28 -1.60
N LEU A 127 4.54 -0.66 -1.81
CA LEU A 127 3.39 0.12 -1.34
C LEU A 127 3.33 0.19 0.19
N ASN A 128 3.77 -0.84 0.91
CA ASN A 128 3.76 -0.85 2.36
C ASN A 128 4.79 0.16 2.91
N PHE A 129 6.00 0.16 2.37
CA PHE A 129 7.01 1.17 2.71
C PHE A 129 6.55 2.59 2.38
N LEU A 130 5.82 2.77 1.27
CA LEU A 130 5.24 4.06 0.92
C LEU A 130 4.22 4.53 1.98
N LEU A 131 3.36 3.64 2.48
CA LEU A 131 2.35 3.99 3.48
C LEU A 131 2.94 4.24 4.87
N ASP A 132 4.12 3.72 5.19
CA ASP A 132 4.86 4.15 6.38
C ASP A 132 5.20 5.66 6.34
N LEU A 133 5.24 6.25 5.14
CA LEU A 133 5.43 7.68 4.91
C LEU A 133 4.12 8.47 4.78
N LYS A 134 2.95 7.86 5.08
CA LYS A 134 1.64 8.50 4.88
C LYS A 134 1.47 9.85 5.57
N ARG A 135 2.23 10.12 6.65
CA ARG A 135 2.24 11.42 7.33
C ARG A 135 2.62 12.58 6.40
N TYR A 136 3.32 12.32 5.31
CA TYR A 136 3.73 13.32 4.32
C TYR A 136 2.71 13.51 3.20
N PHE A 137 1.62 12.74 3.17
CA PHE A 137 0.65 12.80 2.08
C PHE A 137 -0.57 13.65 2.45
N PRO A 138 -1.19 14.32 1.45
CA PRO A 138 -2.48 14.97 1.66
C PRO A 138 -3.56 13.96 2.06
N GLU A 139 -4.45 14.35 2.95
CA GLU A 139 -5.51 13.47 3.48
C GLU A 139 -6.41 12.90 2.39
N GLU A 140 -6.74 13.71 1.38
CA GLU A 140 -7.53 13.26 0.22
C GLU A 140 -6.85 12.10 -0.53
N ILE A 141 -5.52 12.14 -0.64
CA ILE A 141 -4.73 11.11 -1.31
C ILE A 141 -4.68 9.83 -0.47
N ILE A 142 -4.48 9.97 0.85
CA ILE A 142 -4.54 8.86 1.80
C ILE A 142 -5.91 8.17 1.71
N TYR A 143 -7.00 8.95 1.68
CA TYR A 143 -8.35 8.43 1.52
C TYR A 143 -8.52 7.65 0.19
N LYS A 144 -8.09 8.23 -0.94
CA LYS A 144 -8.14 7.55 -2.25
C LYS A 144 -7.37 6.23 -2.25
N MET A 145 -6.18 6.18 -1.65
CA MET A 145 -5.40 4.94 -1.50
C MET A 145 -6.14 3.89 -0.66
N GLY A 146 -6.73 4.31 0.46
CA GLY A 146 -7.54 3.44 1.31
C GLY A 146 -8.71 2.81 0.53
N VAL A 147 -9.46 3.62 -0.22
CA VAL A 147 -10.57 3.15 -1.06
C VAL A 147 -10.11 2.12 -2.10
N LEU A 148 -8.93 2.28 -2.71
CA LEU A 148 -8.38 1.31 -3.66
C LEU A 148 -8.09 -0.05 -3.00
N LEU A 149 -7.52 -0.06 -1.79
CA LEU A 149 -7.27 -1.28 -1.03
C LEU A 149 -8.58 -1.95 -0.57
N TYR A 150 -9.54 -1.17 -0.08
CA TYR A 150 -10.84 -1.66 0.32
C TYR A 150 -11.57 -2.32 -0.85
N SER A 151 -11.49 -1.70 -2.04
CA SER A 151 -12.07 -2.25 -3.26
C SER A 151 -11.45 -3.60 -3.65
N LYS A 152 -10.15 -3.81 -3.40
CA LYS A 152 -9.51 -5.13 -3.58
C LYS A 152 -10.04 -6.15 -2.57
N LEU A 153 -10.16 -5.79 -1.30
CA LEU A 153 -10.75 -6.68 -0.30
C LEU A 153 -12.19 -7.07 -0.66
N ASP A 154 -13.01 -6.10 -1.06
CA ASP A 154 -14.40 -6.33 -1.47
C ASP A 154 -14.50 -7.20 -2.73
N PHE A 155 -13.58 -7.01 -3.68
CA PHE A 155 -13.45 -7.90 -4.82
C PHE A 155 -13.11 -9.34 -4.38
N ALA A 156 -12.18 -9.53 -3.45
CA ALA A 156 -11.85 -10.87 -2.95
C ALA A 156 -13.04 -11.54 -2.22
N ILE A 157 -13.73 -10.80 -1.36
CA ILE A 157 -14.93 -11.28 -0.65
C ILE A 157 -16.02 -11.67 -1.64
N SER A 158 -16.33 -10.80 -2.61
CA SER A 158 -17.35 -11.08 -3.62
C SER A 158 -16.99 -12.32 -4.45
N GLN A 159 -15.77 -12.42 -4.95
CA GLN A 159 -15.29 -13.61 -5.69
C GLN A 159 -15.44 -14.89 -4.87
N LEU A 160 -15.02 -14.90 -3.59
CA LEU A 160 -15.14 -16.08 -2.74
C LEU A 160 -16.59 -16.41 -2.36
N SER A 161 -17.47 -15.42 -2.28
CA SER A 161 -18.88 -15.63 -1.94
C SER A 161 -19.67 -16.34 -3.04
N VAL A 162 -19.34 -16.07 -4.32
CA VAL A 162 -20.04 -16.64 -5.48
C VAL A 162 -19.28 -17.77 -6.16
N SER A 163 -17.98 -17.93 -5.87
CA SER A 163 -17.16 -18.91 -6.58
C SER A 163 -17.62 -20.35 -6.32
N THR A 164 -17.95 -21.01 -7.41
CA THR A 164 -18.16 -22.46 -7.51
C THR A 164 -16.95 -23.16 -8.14
N THR A 165 -15.93 -22.39 -8.56
CA THR A 165 -14.75 -22.88 -9.27
C THR A 165 -13.54 -23.00 -8.34
N SER A 166 -12.51 -23.71 -8.78
CA SER A 166 -11.24 -23.87 -8.06
C SER A 166 -10.16 -22.86 -8.47
N ASP A 167 -10.48 -21.94 -9.39
CA ASP A 167 -9.57 -20.90 -9.88
C ASP A 167 -9.70 -19.62 -9.04
N PHE A 168 -8.59 -19.23 -8.42
CA PHE A 168 -8.46 -18.04 -7.57
C PHE A 168 -7.34 -17.11 -8.06
N SER A 169 -6.94 -17.23 -9.32
CA SER A 169 -5.89 -16.40 -9.93
C SER A 169 -6.14 -14.90 -9.77
N ASN A 170 -7.38 -14.46 -9.93
CA ASN A 170 -7.79 -13.05 -9.82
C ASN A 170 -7.71 -12.48 -8.40
N ILE A 171 -7.61 -13.33 -7.38
CA ILE A 171 -7.53 -12.94 -5.97
C ILE A 171 -6.25 -13.44 -5.31
N VAL A 172 -5.25 -13.84 -6.10
CA VAL A 172 -4.03 -14.48 -5.60
C VAL A 172 -3.29 -13.63 -4.56
N TYR A 173 -3.45 -12.31 -4.60
CA TYR A 173 -2.81 -11.36 -3.70
C TYR A 173 -3.19 -11.56 -2.21
N ILE A 174 -4.37 -12.12 -1.91
CA ILE A 174 -4.82 -12.34 -0.52
C ILE A 174 -4.02 -13.43 0.21
N LYS A 175 -3.15 -14.17 -0.49
CA LYS A 175 -2.25 -15.17 0.10
C LYS A 175 -0.94 -14.58 0.62
N TYR A 176 -0.72 -13.28 0.47
CA TYR A 176 0.50 -12.60 0.91
C TYR A 176 0.23 -11.76 2.16
N SER A 177 1.10 -11.86 3.17
CA SER A 177 1.02 -11.08 4.41
C SER A 177 0.97 -9.59 4.15
N THR A 178 1.76 -9.12 3.18
CA THR A 178 1.88 -7.72 2.83
C THR A 178 0.57 -7.07 2.39
N PHE A 179 -0.37 -7.84 1.83
CA PHE A 179 -1.71 -7.31 1.54
C PHE A 179 -2.44 -6.90 2.84
N TYR A 180 -2.28 -7.67 3.91
CA TYR A 180 -2.86 -7.38 5.22
C TYR A 180 -2.09 -6.31 5.98
N ASP A 181 -0.76 -6.25 5.82
CA ASP A 181 0.05 -5.14 6.35
C ASP A 181 -0.42 -3.81 5.73
N LEU A 182 -0.65 -3.77 4.41
CA LEU A 182 -1.22 -2.61 3.71
C LEU A 182 -2.60 -2.20 4.27
N LEU A 183 -3.49 -3.16 4.48
CA LEU A 183 -4.83 -2.88 5.03
C LEU A 183 -4.76 -2.33 6.46
N SER A 184 -3.76 -2.74 7.23
CA SER A 184 -3.55 -2.30 8.62
C SER A 184 -3.28 -0.78 8.72
N HIS A 185 -2.72 -0.18 7.68
CA HIS A 185 -2.54 1.28 7.61
C HIS A 185 -3.84 2.08 7.65
N PHE A 186 -4.95 1.41 7.32
CA PHE A 186 -6.30 1.98 7.20
C PHE A 186 -7.31 1.20 8.06
N ALA A 187 -6.86 0.61 9.17
CA ALA A 187 -7.72 -0.18 10.05
C ALA A 187 -8.87 0.66 10.62
N THR A 188 -10.09 0.17 10.45
CA THR A 188 -11.33 0.73 10.99
C THR A 188 -12.24 -0.41 11.44
N ILE A 189 -13.29 -0.09 12.20
CA ILE A 189 -14.28 -1.09 12.64
C ILE A 189 -14.96 -1.76 11.43
N GLU A 190 -15.21 -1.02 10.35
CA GLU A 190 -15.81 -1.53 9.12
C GLU A 190 -14.86 -2.48 8.39
N LEU A 191 -13.57 -2.12 8.32
CA LEU A 191 -12.56 -2.97 7.68
C LEU A 191 -12.34 -4.26 8.47
N ASP A 192 -12.27 -4.16 9.79
CA ASP A 192 -12.20 -5.29 10.71
C ASP A 192 -13.33 -6.30 10.47
N ARG A 193 -14.56 -5.82 10.30
CA ARG A 193 -15.73 -6.68 9.97
C ARG A 193 -15.55 -7.37 8.61
N LYS A 194 -15.01 -6.68 7.60
CA LYS A 194 -14.73 -7.28 6.29
C LYS A 194 -13.63 -8.35 6.37
N ILE A 195 -12.59 -8.14 7.16
CA ILE A 195 -11.53 -9.13 7.40
C ILE A 195 -12.08 -10.38 8.06
N VAL A 196 -12.94 -10.24 9.07
CA VAL A 196 -13.64 -11.39 9.67
C VAL A 196 -14.52 -12.12 8.66
N GLY A 197 -15.27 -11.38 7.83
CA GLY A 197 -16.09 -11.95 6.75
C GLY A 197 -15.24 -12.73 5.74
N LEU A 198 -14.08 -12.20 5.37
CA LEU A 198 -13.13 -12.90 4.51
C LEU A 198 -12.62 -14.19 5.16
N LEU A 199 -12.29 -14.17 6.46
CA LEU A 199 -11.81 -15.35 7.17
C LEU A 199 -12.86 -16.48 7.17
N ASP A 200 -14.13 -16.16 7.41
CA ASP A 200 -15.23 -17.12 7.36
C ASP A 200 -15.36 -17.76 5.97
N LEU A 201 -15.29 -16.96 4.89
CA LEU A 201 -15.32 -17.46 3.52
C LEU A 201 -14.11 -18.36 3.20
N VAL A 202 -12.91 -17.91 3.54
CA VAL A 202 -11.67 -18.68 3.38
C VAL A 202 -11.75 -20.01 4.10
N ALA A 203 -12.25 -20.01 5.34
CA ALA A 203 -12.41 -21.22 6.10
C ALA A 203 -13.44 -22.17 5.50
N LYS A 204 -14.59 -21.67 5.01
CA LYS A 204 -15.59 -22.47 4.29
C LYS A 204 -14.99 -23.17 3.08
N HIS A 205 -14.20 -22.46 2.27
CA HIS A 205 -13.52 -23.05 1.11
C HIS A 205 -12.43 -24.06 1.51
N TYR A 206 -11.66 -23.76 2.56
CA TYR A 206 -10.67 -24.70 3.11
C TYR A 206 -11.32 -26.02 3.53
N LYS A 207 -12.46 -25.98 4.23
CA LYS A 207 -13.20 -27.18 4.68
C LYS A 207 -13.75 -28.03 3.55
N ARG A 208 -14.11 -27.41 2.41
CA ARG A 208 -14.56 -28.12 1.20
C ARG A 208 -13.43 -28.88 0.50
N GLY A 209 -12.18 -28.66 0.92
CA GLY A 209 -11.01 -29.31 0.33
C GLY A 209 -10.56 -28.71 -1.00
N THR A 210 -11.15 -27.60 -1.45
CA THR A 210 -10.78 -26.91 -2.67
C THR A 210 -9.50 -26.10 -2.43
N ASN A 211 -8.47 -26.29 -3.25
CA ASN A 211 -7.25 -25.47 -3.25
C ASN A 211 -6.65 -25.23 -1.84
N ILE A 212 -6.54 -26.30 -1.04
CA ILE A 212 -6.17 -26.28 0.40
C ILE A 212 -4.87 -25.49 0.64
N ILE A 213 -3.88 -25.63 -0.23
CA ILE A 213 -2.57 -24.93 -0.10
C ILE A 213 -2.75 -23.42 -0.19
N PHE A 214 -3.57 -22.96 -1.13
CA PHE A 214 -3.90 -21.55 -1.28
C PHE A 214 -4.56 -21.02 0.00
N PHE A 215 -5.69 -21.60 0.42
CA PHE A 215 -6.41 -21.11 1.60
C PHE A 215 -5.63 -21.24 2.90
N ARG A 216 -4.78 -22.28 3.05
CA ARG A 216 -3.83 -22.35 4.17
C ARG A 216 -2.89 -21.15 4.19
N SER A 217 -2.38 -20.76 3.02
CA SER A 217 -1.50 -19.59 2.89
C SER A 217 -2.24 -18.27 3.17
N VAL A 218 -3.52 -18.19 2.78
CA VAL A 218 -4.38 -17.05 3.09
C VAL A 218 -4.55 -16.90 4.61
N VAL A 219 -5.03 -17.93 5.32
CA VAL A 219 -5.22 -17.86 6.79
C VAL A 219 -3.92 -17.50 7.50
N LYS A 220 -2.78 -18.08 7.09
CA LYS A 220 -1.48 -17.72 7.66
C LYS A 220 -1.13 -16.25 7.48
N SER A 221 -1.43 -15.70 6.30
CA SER A 221 -1.12 -14.31 5.95
C SER A 221 -2.02 -13.32 6.67
N MET A 222 -3.30 -13.66 6.89
CA MET A 222 -4.27 -12.82 7.60
C MET A 222 -3.80 -12.43 9.01
N ALA A 223 -2.96 -13.24 9.66
CA ALA A 223 -2.38 -12.93 10.97
C ALA A 223 -1.46 -11.70 11.00
N SER A 224 -1.10 -11.16 9.83
CA SER A 224 -0.30 -9.92 9.71
C SER A 224 -1.19 -8.67 9.78
N TYR A 225 -2.51 -8.83 9.76
CA TYR A 225 -3.44 -7.72 9.92
C TYR A 225 -3.46 -7.18 11.36
N ASN A 226 -3.08 -5.92 11.53
CA ASN A 226 -3.26 -5.17 12.77
C ASN A 226 -4.64 -4.49 12.73
N ALA A 227 -5.58 -5.08 13.44
CA ALA A 227 -6.97 -4.68 13.51
C ALA A 227 -7.14 -3.43 14.39
N PHE A 228 -8.21 -2.69 14.13
CA PHE A 228 -8.61 -1.59 15.02
C PHE A 228 -9.09 -2.13 16.37
N ILE A 229 -9.83 -3.24 16.34
CA ILE A 229 -10.28 -4.00 17.50
C ILE A 229 -9.24 -5.07 17.82
N GLU A 230 -8.48 -4.89 18.90
CA GLU A 230 -7.35 -5.76 19.28
C GLU A 230 -7.68 -7.26 19.31
N ASN A 231 -8.90 -7.62 19.75
CA ASN A 231 -9.33 -9.02 19.78
C ASN A 231 -9.39 -9.68 18.40
N ILE A 232 -9.62 -8.91 17.33
CA ILE A 232 -9.61 -9.45 15.96
C ILE A 232 -8.20 -9.87 15.57
N SER A 233 -7.17 -9.07 15.88
CA SER A 233 -5.78 -9.50 15.65
C SER A 233 -5.44 -10.79 16.41
N LYS A 234 -5.88 -10.92 17.67
CA LYS A 234 -5.71 -12.18 18.44
C LYS A 234 -6.35 -13.37 17.73
N ILE A 235 -7.58 -13.22 17.27
CA ILE A 235 -8.31 -14.25 16.50
C ILE A 235 -7.55 -14.66 15.24
N LEU A 236 -7.00 -13.71 14.49
CA LEU A 236 -6.27 -13.99 13.25
C LEU A 236 -4.95 -14.73 13.53
N ILE A 237 -4.24 -14.33 14.60
CA ILE A 237 -3.03 -15.02 15.06
C ILE A 237 -3.36 -16.46 15.51
N GLU A 238 -4.38 -16.65 16.35
CA GLU A 238 -4.80 -17.98 16.80
C GLU A 238 -5.18 -18.89 15.63
N SER A 239 -5.92 -18.35 14.64
CA SER A 239 -6.30 -19.04 13.41
C SER A 239 -5.09 -19.57 12.64
N ARG A 240 -4.00 -18.78 12.57
CA ARG A 240 -2.72 -19.21 11.99
C ARG A 240 -2.09 -20.33 12.82
N GLU A 241 -2.02 -20.17 14.14
CA GLU A 241 -1.36 -21.14 15.03
C GLU A 241 -2.00 -22.54 14.93
N ILE A 242 -3.32 -22.61 14.83
CA ILE A 242 -4.06 -23.87 14.65
C ILE A 242 -3.60 -24.62 13.39
N LEU A 243 -3.32 -23.90 12.30
CA LEU A 243 -2.87 -24.48 11.03
C LEU A 243 -1.37 -24.82 11.00
N ILE A 244 -0.58 -24.33 11.96
CA ILE A 244 0.85 -24.59 12.06
C ILE A 244 1.14 -25.76 13.02
N ARG A 245 0.28 -26.00 14.02
CA ARG A 245 0.46 -27.09 14.99
C ARG A 245 0.75 -28.43 14.30
N PRO A 246 1.80 -29.16 14.72
CA PRO A 246 2.07 -30.51 14.22
C PRO A 246 0.84 -31.40 14.44
N LYS A 247 0.55 -32.30 13.49
CA LYS A 247 -0.55 -33.26 13.60
C LYS A 247 -0.30 -34.24 14.76
N GLU A 248 -0.67 -33.84 15.97
CA GLU A 248 -0.90 -34.80 17.04
C GLU A 248 -2.24 -35.50 16.77
N LYS A 249 -2.11 -36.68 16.16
CA LYS A 249 -3.14 -37.67 15.80
C LYS A 249 -4.03 -37.31 14.61
N LYS A 250 -4.15 -38.29 13.70
CA LYS A 250 -4.98 -38.25 12.50
C LYS A 250 -6.45 -38.13 12.90
N GLY A 251 -7.06 -37.00 12.56
CA GLY A 251 -8.51 -36.85 12.45
C GLY A 251 -9.09 -35.81 13.39
N ASP A 252 -8.77 -34.52 13.20
CA ASP A 252 -9.59 -33.46 13.83
C ASP A 252 -9.40 -32.02 13.30
N ASP A 253 -8.74 -31.80 12.16
CA ASP A 253 -8.45 -30.43 11.69
C ASP A 253 -9.74 -29.66 11.34
N ASN A 254 -10.81 -30.40 10.97
CA ASN A 254 -12.08 -29.82 10.53
C ASN A 254 -12.97 -29.37 11.70
N GLU A 255 -12.98 -30.09 12.84
CA GLU A 255 -13.78 -29.71 14.02
C GLU A 255 -13.14 -28.57 14.80
N LYS A 256 -11.81 -28.56 14.94
CA LYS A 256 -11.09 -27.46 15.61
C LYS A 256 -11.31 -26.14 14.89
N MET A 257 -11.18 -26.11 13.56
CA MET A 257 -11.51 -24.92 12.77
C MET A 257 -13.00 -24.53 12.91
N HIS A 258 -13.90 -25.50 13.11
CA HIS A 258 -15.32 -25.25 13.37
C HIS A 258 -15.61 -24.59 14.71
N PHE A 259 -14.86 -24.96 15.75
CA PHE A 259 -14.97 -24.39 17.09
C PHE A 259 -14.48 -22.94 17.09
N ILE A 260 -13.33 -22.67 16.47
CA ILE A 260 -12.80 -21.31 16.33
C ILE A 260 -13.73 -20.42 15.51
N ILE A 261 -14.24 -20.87 14.35
CA ILE A 261 -15.21 -20.07 13.58
C ILE A 261 -16.50 -19.81 14.36
N LYS A 262 -16.98 -20.78 15.15
CA LYS A 262 -18.15 -20.57 16.02
C LYS A 262 -17.87 -19.55 17.13
N ILE A 263 -16.68 -19.57 17.72
CA ILE A 263 -16.25 -18.55 18.69
C ILE A 263 -16.15 -17.17 18.02
N ILE A 264 -15.57 -17.10 16.82
CA ILE A 264 -15.44 -15.86 16.04
C ILE A 264 -16.81 -15.27 15.74
N LEU A 265 -17.75 -16.08 15.23
CA LEU A 265 -19.11 -15.64 14.97
C LEU A 265 -19.81 -15.20 16.26
N ALA A 266 -19.64 -15.90 17.38
CA ALA A 266 -20.24 -15.54 18.65
C ALA A 266 -19.69 -14.22 19.22
N VAL A 267 -18.37 -14.01 19.19
CA VAL A 267 -17.72 -12.78 19.68
C VAL A 267 -18.13 -11.58 18.83
N VAL A 268 -18.16 -11.74 17.50
CA VAL A 268 -18.58 -10.68 16.57
C VAL A 268 -20.07 -10.35 16.75
N PHE A 269 -20.92 -11.37 16.94
CA PHE A 269 -22.36 -11.16 17.19
C PHE A 269 -22.61 -10.45 18.51
N LEU A 270 -21.86 -10.81 19.57
CA LEU A 270 -21.92 -10.13 20.87
C LEU A 270 -21.48 -8.67 20.75
N LEU A 271 -20.38 -8.37 20.07
CA LEU A 271 -19.90 -6.99 19.90
C LEU A 271 -20.85 -6.12 19.07
N ILE A 272 -21.51 -6.69 18.05
CA ILE A 272 -22.56 -6.00 17.29
C ILE A 272 -23.80 -5.75 18.16
N ALA A 273 -24.17 -6.71 19.00
CA ALA A 273 -25.27 -6.55 19.94
C ALA A 273 -24.97 -5.44 20.97
N PHE A 274 -23.77 -5.41 21.55
CA PHE A 274 -23.36 -4.36 22.49
C PHE A 274 -23.32 -2.96 21.87
N HIS A 275 -22.87 -2.84 20.61
CA HIS A 275 -22.90 -1.56 19.89
C HIS A 275 -24.34 -1.11 19.56
N LYS A 276 -25.24 -2.03 19.20
CA LYS A 276 -26.67 -1.68 18.96
C LYS A 276 -27.43 -1.34 20.25
N LEU A 277 -26.93 -1.80 21.40
CA LEU A 277 -27.51 -1.53 22.72
C LEU A 277 -26.99 -0.23 23.37
N GLY A 278 -26.16 0.55 22.68
CA GLY A 278 -25.69 1.86 23.15
C GLY A 278 -24.78 1.80 24.38
N TYR A 279 -24.12 0.66 24.63
CA TYR A 279 -23.05 0.57 25.61
C TYR A 279 -21.71 0.94 24.95
N TYR A 280 -21.60 2.20 24.56
CA TYR A 280 -20.41 3.06 24.42
C TYR A 280 -20.86 4.40 23.86
#